data_AF-A0A969L0P4-F1
#
_entry.id   AF-A0A969L0P4-F1
#
_cell.length_a   1.000
_cell.length_b   1.000
_cell.length_c   1.000
_cell.angle_alpha   90.00
_cell.angle_beta   90.00
_cell.angle_gamma   90.00
#
_symmetry.space_group_name_H-M   'P 1'
#
loop_
_entity.id
_entity.type
_entity.pdbx_description
1 polymer ?
#
loop_
_entity_poly.entity_id
_entity_poly.type
_entity_poly.pdbx_seq_one_letter_code
_entity_poly.pdbx_strand_id
1 'polypeptide(L)'
;MEIDSLPKLVEIRSLDTSLAMIFCTKRFFTERTEIDPEGLNTEARKALDDYDELVGIKRYTRQFFDEVILWKNQDFVEVRIDIANGMPSQERSQAFIQVIKQFNAVARQKLNIETALKENINFFPLIDRLYESDEGKVGELAFTTDEGSIKFEKMRRGEVDLRDETYHRAGRKAVDHITPYRLAILWKFSLSEDLETQPELLLPGQARILSNSTQKLDEVIIRKCSGLEDYNFVLEKIVFYLNNRG
;
A
#
# COMPACT_ATOMS: atom_id res chain seq x y z
N MET A 1 -26.05 11.13 -10.25
CA MET A 1 -26.07 10.36 -8.99
C MET A 1 -25.36 11.18 -7.94
N GLU A 2 -26.03 11.55 -6.86
CA GLU A 2 -25.42 12.31 -5.76
C GLU A 2 -24.53 11.35 -4.95
N ILE A 3 -23.21 11.50 -5.11
CA ILE A 3 -22.22 10.61 -4.51
C ILE A 3 -22.00 11.05 -3.07
N ASP A 4 -22.22 10.10 -2.17
CA ASP A 4 -22.21 10.28 -0.73
C ASP A 4 -20.80 10.05 -0.16
N SER A 5 -20.62 10.47 1.08
CA SER A 5 -19.45 10.19 1.91
C SER A 5 -19.28 8.69 2.25
N LEU A 6 -20.31 7.87 2.05
CA LEU A 6 -20.28 6.43 2.25
C LEU A 6 -20.18 5.66 0.91
N PRO A 7 -19.46 4.53 0.87
CA PRO A 7 -19.35 3.74 -0.35
C PRO A 7 -20.70 3.24 -0.83
N LYS A 8 -20.99 3.45 -2.12
CA LYS A 8 -22.18 2.92 -2.77
C LYS A 8 -21.74 1.91 -3.83
N LEU A 9 -22.33 0.72 -3.82
CA LEU A 9 -22.18 -0.24 -4.90
C LEU A 9 -22.74 0.38 -6.19
N VAL A 10 -21.87 0.62 -7.17
CA VAL A 10 -22.23 1.25 -8.44
C VAL A 10 -22.22 0.27 -9.60
N GLU A 11 -21.46 -0.81 -9.50
CA GLU A 11 -21.33 -1.80 -10.57
C GLU A 11 -20.96 -3.18 -10.03
N ILE A 12 -21.42 -4.23 -10.71
CA ILE A 12 -20.96 -5.61 -10.51
C ILE A 12 -20.51 -6.12 -11.88
N ARG A 13 -19.25 -6.57 -11.99
CA ARG A 13 -18.70 -7.15 -13.21
C ARG A 13 -18.39 -8.62 -13.00
N SER A 14 -18.97 -9.47 -13.84
CA SER A 14 -18.57 -10.87 -13.93
C SER A 14 -17.37 -10.99 -14.87
N LEU A 15 -16.29 -11.56 -14.36
CA LEU A 15 -15.09 -11.91 -15.12
C LEU A 15 -14.99 -13.44 -15.22
N ASP A 16 -14.07 -13.91 -16.04
CA ASP A 16 -13.88 -15.35 -16.27
C ASP A 16 -13.54 -16.10 -14.97
N THR A 17 -12.70 -15.49 -14.12
CA THR A 17 -12.18 -16.12 -12.89
C THR A 17 -12.69 -15.47 -11.60
N SER A 18 -13.45 -14.38 -11.67
CA SER A 18 -13.89 -13.64 -10.49
C SER A 18 -15.18 -12.84 -10.71
N LEU A 19 -15.74 -12.33 -9.62
CA LEU A 19 -16.82 -11.35 -9.60
C LEU A 19 -16.29 -10.09 -8.91
N ALA A 20 -16.24 -8.96 -9.61
CA ALA A 20 -15.81 -7.69 -9.05
C ALA A 20 -17.02 -6.83 -8.68
N MET A 21 -17.09 -6.36 -7.44
CA MET A 21 -18.08 -5.42 -6.95
C MET A 21 -17.42 -4.06 -6.75
N ILE A 22 -17.87 -3.04 -7.49
CA ILE A 22 -17.24 -1.73 -7.52
C ILE A 22 -18.05 -0.76 -6.66
N PHE A 23 -17.40 -0.16 -5.68
CA PHE A 23 -17.96 0.83 -4.77
C PHE A 23 -17.41 2.21 -5.09
N CYS A 24 -18.29 3.19 -5.25
CA CYS A 24 -17.89 4.59 -5.43
C CYS A 24 -18.08 5.36 -4.13
N THR A 25 -17.05 6.10 -3.72
CA THR A 25 -17.08 7.05 -2.60
C THR A 25 -16.65 8.44 -3.03
N LYS A 26 -17.24 9.47 -2.41
CA LYS A 26 -16.71 10.82 -2.43
C LYS A 26 -15.81 11.01 -1.20
N ARG A 27 -14.49 11.08 -1.39
CA ARG A 27 -13.51 11.31 -0.30
C ARG A 27 -12.75 12.61 -0.50
N PHE A 28 -12.30 13.16 0.62
CA PHE A 28 -11.38 14.28 0.59
C PHE A 28 -9.96 13.76 0.40
N PHE A 29 -9.16 14.50 -0.34
CA PHE A 29 -7.71 14.32 -0.34
C PHE A 29 -7.04 15.67 -0.19
N THR A 30 -5.89 15.69 0.45
CA THR A 30 -5.08 16.89 0.66
C THR A 30 -3.87 16.86 -0.26
N GLU A 31 -3.59 18.01 -0.86
CA GLU A 31 -2.39 18.26 -1.63
C GLU A 31 -1.55 19.28 -0.88
N ARG A 32 -0.31 18.92 -0.56
CA ARG A 32 0.69 19.80 0.03
C ARG A 32 1.50 20.41 -1.11
N THR A 33 1.47 21.72 -1.24
CA THR A 33 2.18 22.45 -2.29
C THR A 33 3.07 23.50 -1.64
N GLU A 34 4.36 23.50 -2.00
CA GLU A 34 5.27 24.56 -1.62
C GLU A 34 4.83 25.86 -2.33
N ILE A 35 4.76 26.95 -1.56
CA ILE A 35 4.36 28.26 -2.07
C ILE A 35 5.63 29.04 -2.31
N ASP A 36 5.89 29.39 -3.58
CA ASP A 36 6.95 30.30 -3.94
C ASP A 36 6.64 31.71 -3.38
N PRO A 37 7.46 32.24 -2.44
CA PRO A 37 7.26 33.57 -1.89
C PRO A 37 7.35 34.69 -2.95
N GLU A 38 7.99 34.46 -4.11
CA GLU A 38 8.02 35.42 -5.24
C GLU A 38 6.64 35.56 -5.90
N GLY A 39 5.78 34.55 -5.77
CA GLY A 39 4.40 34.59 -6.27
C GLY A 39 3.42 35.34 -5.37
N LEU A 40 3.85 35.79 -4.19
CA LEU A 40 3.03 36.51 -3.22
C LEU A 40 3.08 38.03 -3.45
N ASN A 41 2.01 38.73 -3.05
CA ASN A 41 2.01 40.18 -3.06
C ASN A 41 2.96 40.75 -1.99
N THR A 42 3.30 42.04 -2.11
CA THR A 42 4.30 42.70 -1.24
C THR A 42 3.93 42.64 0.24
N GLU A 43 2.64 42.75 0.59
CA GLU A 43 2.21 42.68 1.99
C GLU A 43 2.37 41.27 2.56
N ALA A 44 1.93 40.24 1.84
CA ALA A 44 2.00 38.85 2.28
C ALA A 44 3.45 38.37 2.38
N ARG A 45 4.30 38.75 1.42
CA ARG A 45 5.73 38.45 1.46
C ARG A 45 6.39 39.05 2.71
N LYS A 46 6.13 40.33 3.00
CA LYS A 46 6.69 40.99 4.18
C LYS A 46 6.17 40.39 5.49
N ALA A 47 4.92 39.93 5.52
CA ALA A 47 4.33 39.30 6.69
C ALA A 47 4.84 37.88 6.97
N LEU A 48 5.53 37.25 6.00
CA LEU A 48 6.00 35.87 6.06
C LEU A 48 7.53 35.75 5.86
N ASP A 49 8.25 36.87 5.93
CA ASP A 49 9.69 36.97 5.63
C ASP A 49 10.58 36.26 6.66
N ASP A 50 10.03 35.91 7.83
CA ASP A 50 10.70 35.18 8.90
C ASP A 50 10.53 33.65 8.82
N TYR A 51 9.86 33.14 7.78
CA TYR A 51 9.68 31.70 7.57
C TYR A 51 10.62 31.16 6.48
N ASP A 52 11.32 30.06 6.77
CA ASP A 52 12.23 29.40 5.82
C ASP A 52 11.48 28.64 4.71
N GLU A 53 10.28 28.13 4.97
CA GLU A 53 9.46 27.35 4.04
C GLU A 53 7.98 27.72 4.18
N LEU A 54 7.33 28.04 3.06
CA LEU A 54 5.89 28.28 3.00
C LEU A 54 5.18 27.11 2.32
N VAL A 55 4.19 26.55 3.02
CA VAL A 55 3.46 25.38 2.54
C VAL A 55 1.96 25.62 2.57
N GLY A 56 1.35 25.53 1.40
CA GLY A 56 -0.08 25.47 1.23
C GLY A 56 -0.61 24.04 1.35
N ILE A 57 -1.73 23.87 2.05
CA ILE A 57 -2.49 22.62 2.05
C ILE A 57 -3.83 22.89 1.38
N LYS A 58 -4.06 22.29 0.22
CA LYS A 58 -5.34 22.36 -0.49
C LYS A 58 -6.12 21.08 -0.25
N ARG A 59 -7.39 21.22 0.12
CA ARG A 59 -8.31 20.08 0.29
C ARG A 59 -9.25 20.03 -0.89
N TYR A 60 -9.22 18.92 -1.60
CA TYR A 60 -10.06 18.65 -2.74
C TYR A 60 -11.00 17.50 -2.43
N THR A 61 -12.03 17.37 -3.24
CA THR A 61 -12.89 16.20 -3.22
C THR A 61 -12.77 15.46 -4.53
N ARG A 62 -12.58 14.14 -4.46
CA ARG A 62 -12.55 13.24 -5.62
C ARG A 62 -13.47 12.05 -5.40
N GLN A 63 -13.86 11.45 -6.52
CA GLN A 63 -14.47 10.13 -6.52
C GLN A 63 -13.35 9.10 -6.47
N PHE A 64 -13.54 8.09 -5.65
CA PHE A 64 -12.67 6.94 -5.57
C PHE A 64 -13.48 5.68 -5.85
N PHE A 65 -12.85 4.71 -6.50
CA PHE A 65 -13.48 3.46 -6.92
C PHE A 65 -12.79 2.27 -6.24
N ASP A 66 -13.42 1.75 -5.20
CA ASP A 66 -12.94 0.59 -4.46
C ASP A 66 -13.54 -0.70 -5.01
N GLU A 67 -12.80 -1.80 -4.95
CA GLU A 67 -13.25 -3.08 -5.48
C GLU A 67 -13.27 -4.15 -4.39
N VAL A 68 -14.32 -4.95 -4.36
CA VAL A 68 -14.34 -6.23 -3.64
C VAL A 68 -14.42 -7.34 -4.68
N ILE A 69 -13.41 -8.19 -4.73
CA ILE A 69 -13.25 -9.22 -5.75
C ILE A 69 -13.42 -10.59 -5.11
N LEU A 70 -14.43 -11.31 -5.58
CA LEU A 70 -14.69 -12.69 -5.22
C LEU A 70 -14.08 -13.59 -6.27
N TRP A 71 -12.98 -14.24 -5.94
CA TRP A 71 -12.29 -15.18 -6.81
C TRP A 71 -13.02 -16.53 -6.82
N LYS A 72 -13.16 -17.15 -8.00
CA LYS A 72 -13.82 -18.46 -8.13
C LYS A 72 -12.98 -19.61 -7.57
N ASN A 73 -11.65 -19.47 -7.58
CA ASN A 73 -10.68 -20.52 -7.27
C ASN A 73 -9.71 -20.14 -6.14
N GLN A 74 -10.01 -19.12 -5.35
CA GLN A 74 -9.20 -18.72 -4.19
C GLN A 74 -10.07 -18.75 -2.93
N ASP A 75 -9.46 -18.99 -1.78
CA ASP A 75 -10.11 -19.04 -0.47
C ASP A 75 -10.10 -17.68 0.25
N PHE A 76 -9.72 -16.61 -0.46
CA PHE A 76 -9.74 -15.24 0.04
C PHE A 76 -10.62 -14.33 -0.82
N VAL A 77 -11.08 -13.25 -0.19
CA VAL A 77 -11.70 -12.11 -0.87
C VAL A 77 -10.71 -10.98 -0.89
N GLU A 78 -10.50 -10.42 -2.08
CA GLU A 78 -9.61 -9.28 -2.25
C GLU A 78 -10.40 -7.99 -2.12
N VAL A 79 -9.89 -7.05 -1.32
CA VAL A 79 -10.47 -5.71 -1.17
C VAL A 79 -9.41 -4.71 -1.62
N ARG A 80 -9.68 -4.03 -2.74
CA ARG A 80 -8.81 -2.99 -3.29
C ARG A 80 -9.34 -1.63 -2.90
N ILE A 81 -8.49 -0.84 -2.27
CA ILE A 81 -8.79 0.54 -1.95
C ILE A 81 -8.06 1.44 -2.93
N ASP A 82 -8.82 2.29 -3.62
CA ASP A 82 -8.25 3.32 -4.48
C ASP A 82 -7.58 4.38 -3.59
N ILE A 83 -6.30 4.62 -3.83
CA ILE A 83 -5.45 5.50 -3.04
C ILE A 83 -4.89 6.62 -3.92
N ALA A 84 -5.07 7.86 -3.46
CA ALA A 84 -4.36 8.99 -4.03
C ALA A 84 -2.90 9.00 -3.51
N ASN A 85 -1.99 9.56 -4.31
CA ASN A 85 -0.61 9.73 -3.87
C ASN A 85 -0.56 10.52 -2.55
N GLY A 86 0.17 10.01 -1.57
CA GLY A 86 0.30 10.63 -0.25
C GLY A 86 -0.87 10.42 0.71
N MET A 87 -1.88 9.61 0.37
CA MET A 87 -3.00 9.32 1.28
C MET A 87 -2.50 8.74 2.62
N PRO A 88 -2.82 9.36 3.78
CA PRO A 88 -2.41 8.86 5.09
C PRO A 88 -2.93 7.45 5.40
N SER A 89 -2.19 6.70 6.22
CA SER A 89 -2.58 5.33 6.63
C SER A 89 -3.97 5.29 7.29
N GLN A 90 -4.28 6.26 8.14
CA GLN A 90 -5.60 6.35 8.78
C GLN A 90 -6.74 6.49 7.77
N GLU A 91 -6.56 7.28 6.71
CA GLU A 91 -7.58 7.47 5.67
C GLU A 91 -7.77 6.18 4.84
N ARG A 92 -6.68 5.47 4.52
CA ARG A 92 -6.74 4.16 3.86
C ARG A 92 -7.50 3.14 4.71
N SER A 93 -7.17 3.04 6.00
CA SER A 93 -7.85 2.12 6.93
C SER A 93 -9.34 2.46 7.08
N GLN A 94 -9.69 3.75 7.11
CA GLN A 94 -11.10 4.18 7.15
C GLN A 94 -11.85 3.79 5.87
N ALA A 95 -11.26 4.03 4.70
CA ALA A 95 -11.85 3.62 3.43
C ALA A 95 -12.08 2.10 3.38
N PHE A 96 -11.09 1.31 3.77
CA PHE A 96 -11.19 -0.15 3.89
C PHE A 96 -12.35 -0.61 4.78
N ILE A 97 -12.44 -0.08 6.00
CA ILE A 97 -13.51 -0.43 6.94
C ILE A 97 -14.89 -0.06 6.37
N GLN A 98 -15.01 1.09 5.71
CA GLN A 98 -16.26 1.52 5.10
C GLN A 98 -16.69 0.61 3.94
N VAL A 99 -15.75 0.22 3.07
CA VAL A 99 -16.03 -0.70 1.94
C VAL A 99 -16.46 -2.06 2.46
N ILE A 100 -15.76 -2.63 3.44
CA ILE A 100 -16.15 -3.91 4.07
C ILE A 100 -17.54 -3.81 4.70
N LYS A 101 -17.85 -2.72 5.40
CA LYS A 101 -19.17 -2.52 6.00
C LYS A 101 -20.27 -2.53 4.94
N GLN A 102 -20.04 -1.87 3.81
CA GLN A 102 -21.00 -1.80 2.71
C GLN A 102 -21.13 -3.15 1.99
N PHE A 103 -20.02 -3.85 1.76
CA PHE A 103 -20.06 -5.21 1.23
C PHE A 103 -20.86 -6.17 2.13
N ASN A 104 -20.60 -6.16 3.43
CA ASN A 104 -21.34 -6.98 4.40
C ASN A 104 -22.83 -6.61 4.43
N ALA A 105 -23.19 -5.34 4.28
CA ALA A 105 -24.58 -4.92 4.17
C ALA A 105 -25.26 -5.47 2.89
N VAL A 106 -24.56 -5.45 1.75
CA VAL A 106 -25.05 -6.06 0.50
C VAL A 106 -25.22 -7.57 0.67
N ALA A 107 -24.23 -8.27 1.23
CA ALA A 107 -24.29 -9.71 1.48
C ALA A 107 -25.46 -10.08 2.40
N ARG A 108 -25.72 -9.31 3.44
CA ARG A 108 -26.87 -9.50 4.33
C ARG A 108 -28.20 -9.35 3.60
N GLN A 109 -28.35 -8.27 2.83
CA GLN A 109 -29.60 -7.97 2.12
C GLN A 109 -29.89 -8.94 0.99
N LYS A 110 -28.86 -9.40 0.27
CA LYS A 110 -29.02 -10.21 -0.96
C LYS A 110 -28.90 -11.70 -0.73
N LEU A 111 -28.07 -12.12 0.24
CA LEU A 111 -27.70 -13.52 0.46
C LEU A 111 -28.05 -14.01 1.86
N ASN A 112 -28.61 -13.15 2.73
CA ASN A 112 -28.88 -13.45 4.14
C ASN A 112 -27.63 -13.89 4.92
N ILE A 113 -26.46 -13.35 4.54
CA ILE A 113 -25.18 -13.57 5.23
C ILE A 113 -24.91 -12.37 6.14
N GLU A 114 -24.98 -12.57 7.46
CA GLU A 114 -24.91 -11.47 8.44
C GLU A 114 -23.58 -10.71 8.39
N THR A 115 -22.47 -11.43 8.19
CA THR A 115 -21.12 -10.87 8.07
C THR A 115 -20.28 -11.83 7.23
N ALA A 116 -20.02 -11.45 5.98
CA ALA A 116 -19.25 -12.26 5.03
C ALA A 116 -17.73 -12.10 5.26
N LEU A 117 -17.26 -10.87 5.48
CA LEU A 117 -15.85 -10.57 5.78
C LEU A 117 -15.68 -10.22 7.26
N LYS A 118 -14.89 -11.03 7.97
CA LYS A 118 -14.69 -10.92 9.44
C LYS A 118 -13.23 -10.77 9.86
N GLU A 119 -12.30 -11.32 9.08
CA GLU A 119 -10.88 -11.38 9.43
C GLU A 119 -10.03 -10.94 8.25
N ASN A 120 -8.93 -10.24 8.57
CA ASN A 120 -7.95 -9.82 7.59
C ASN A 120 -6.81 -10.83 7.55
N ILE A 121 -6.27 -11.07 6.36
CA ILE A 121 -5.02 -11.82 6.18
C ILE A 121 -3.88 -11.03 6.83
N ASN A 122 -3.03 -11.71 7.60
CA ASN A 122 -1.83 -11.10 8.15
C ASN A 122 -0.69 -11.19 7.12
N PHE A 123 -0.30 -10.04 6.57
CA PHE A 123 0.80 -9.88 5.63
C PHE A 123 2.17 -9.74 6.30
N PHE A 124 2.24 -9.66 7.63
CA PHE A 124 3.52 -9.47 8.33
C PHE A 124 4.58 -10.55 7.98
N PRO A 125 4.23 -11.85 7.88
CA PRO A 125 5.19 -12.88 7.47
C PRO A 125 5.79 -12.68 6.07
N LEU A 126 5.15 -11.90 5.19
CA LEU A 126 5.71 -11.62 3.85
C LEU A 126 6.99 -10.79 3.91
N ILE A 127 7.18 -10.00 4.97
CA ILE A 127 8.34 -9.12 5.09
C ILE A 127 9.61 -9.97 5.09
N ASP A 128 9.70 -10.94 5.99
CA ASP A 128 10.87 -11.81 6.09
C ASP A 128 10.99 -12.72 4.85
N ARG A 129 9.88 -13.32 4.40
CA ARG A 129 9.89 -14.21 3.23
C ARG A 129 10.39 -13.53 1.96
N LEU A 130 9.98 -12.28 1.72
CA LEU A 130 10.45 -11.53 0.56
C LEU A 130 11.87 -11.00 0.76
N TYR A 131 12.23 -10.57 1.97
CA TYR A 131 13.60 -10.16 2.29
C TYR A 131 14.60 -11.30 2.04
N GLU A 132 14.26 -12.52 2.44
CA GLU A 132 15.11 -13.72 2.31
C GLU A 132 15.07 -14.37 0.92
N SER A 133 14.10 -14.02 0.08
CA SER A 133 13.97 -14.55 -1.28
C SER A 133 15.02 -13.98 -2.26
N ASP A 134 15.07 -14.50 -3.48
CA ASP A 134 15.80 -13.93 -4.63
C ASP A 134 14.90 -13.06 -5.53
N GLU A 135 13.68 -12.77 -5.08
CA GLU A 135 12.71 -12.00 -5.85
C GLU A 135 13.11 -10.54 -5.93
N GLY A 136 12.87 -9.96 -7.11
CA GLY A 136 12.90 -8.53 -7.35
C GLY A 136 14.12 -7.83 -6.78
N LYS A 137 13.95 -6.54 -6.52
CA LYS A 137 14.94 -5.67 -5.91
C LYS A 137 14.35 -5.08 -4.65
N VAL A 138 14.97 -5.30 -3.49
CA VAL A 138 14.59 -4.57 -2.27
C VAL A 138 15.06 -3.12 -2.39
N GLY A 139 14.09 -2.19 -2.44
CA GLY A 139 14.33 -0.76 -2.58
C GLY A 139 14.17 0.03 -1.28
N GLU A 140 13.49 -0.54 -0.29
CA GLU A 140 13.26 0.08 1.03
C GLU A 140 13.19 -1.01 2.09
N LEU A 141 13.87 -0.81 3.21
CA LEU A 141 13.85 -1.73 4.35
C LEU A 141 13.84 -0.93 5.66
N ALA A 142 13.01 -1.35 6.61
CA ALA A 142 13.09 -0.88 7.99
C ALA A 142 13.15 -2.07 8.93
N PHE A 143 14.06 -2.03 9.89
CA PHE A 143 14.33 -3.15 10.79
C PHE A 143 14.83 -2.67 12.15
N THR A 144 14.74 -3.53 13.15
CA THR A 144 15.42 -3.38 14.44
C THR A 144 16.62 -4.30 14.53
N THR A 145 17.65 -3.89 15.27
CA THR A 145 18.73 -4.79 15.70
C THR A 145 18.43 -5.35 17.09
N ASP A 146 19.09 -6.44 17.47
CA ASP A 146 18.98 -7.03 18.82
C ASP A 146 19.40 -6.05 19.94
N GLU A 147 20.23 -5.07 19.60
CA GLU A 147 20.67 -3.98 20.49
C GLU A 147 19.62 -2.86 20.63
N GLY A 148 18.46 -2.99 19.97
CA GLY A 148 17.34 -2.05 20.07
C GLY A 148 17.43 -0.84 19.15
N SER A 149 18.39 -0.79 18.23
CA SER A 149 18.47 0.31 17.25
C SER A 149 17.43 0.14 16.16
N ILE A 150 16.77 1.24 15.76
CA ILE A 150 15.83 1.28 14.64
C ILE A 150 16.58 1.83 13.42
N LYS A 151 16.53 1.09 12.30
CA LYS A 151 17.14 1.49 11.04
C LYS A 151 16.08 1.62 9.95
N PHE A 152 16.32 2.57 9.06
CA PHE A 152 15.50 2.80 7.87
C PHE A 152 16.41 3.11 6.69
N GLU A 153 16.34 2.26 5.68
CA GLU A 153 17.23 2.29 4.53
C GLU A 153 16.43 2.37 3.23
N LYS A 154 16.92 3.17 2.29
CA LYS A 154 16.28 3.42 0.99
C LYS A 154 17.30 3.41 -0.13
N MET A 155 17.11 2.53 -1.11
CA MET A 155 17.93 2.42 -2.31
C MET A 155 17.19 2.96 -3.53
N ARG A 156 17.27 4.27 -3.77
CA ARG A 156 16.53 4.95 -4.86
C ARG A 156 17.22 4.92 -6.22
N ARG A 157 18.52 4.62 -6.29
CA ARG A 157 19.31 4.73 -7.53
C ARG A 157 19.62 3.37 -8.14
N GLY A 158 19.41 3.28 -9.45
CA GLY A 158 19.82 2.16 -10.29
C GLY A 158 19.15 0.83 -9.93
N GLU A 159 19.78 -0.23 -10.40
CA GLU A 159 19.32 -1.62 -10.28
C GLU A 159 19.91 -2.34 -9.06
N VAL A 160 20.56 -1.62 -8.14
CA VAL A 160 21.20 -2.21 -6.95
C VAL A 160 20.15 -2.64 -5.95
N ASP A 161 20.16 -3.92 -5.59
CA ASP A 161 19.40 -4.45 -4.46
C ASP A 161 20.01 -4.00 -3.14
N LEU A 162 19.17 -3.50 -2.22
CA LEU A 162 19.59 -3.11 -0.89
C LEU A 162 20.22 -4.28 -0.12
N ARG A 163 19.76 -5.52 -0.35
CA ARG A 163 20.33 -6.75 0.24
C ARG A 163 21.79 -6.96 -0.15
N ASP A 164 22.19 -6.48 -1.33
CA ASP A 164 23.55 -6.60 -1.86
C ASP A 164 24.41 -5.36 -1.63
N GLU A 165 23.83 -4.29 -1.08
CA GLU A 165 24.57 -3.07 -0.83
C GLU A 165 25.66 -3.31 0.24
N THR A 166 26.85 -2.77 -0.01
CA THR A 166 28.04 -3.05 0.80
C THR A 166 27.86 -2.68 2.27
N TYR A 167 27.19 -1.55 2.56
CA TYR A 167 26.96 -1.11 3.93
C TYR A 167 25.96 -2.02 4.65
N HIS A 168 24.81 -2.30 4.02
CA HIS A 168 23.80 -3.22 4.56
C HIS A 168 24.37 -4.62 4.80
N ARG A 169 25.11 -5.19 3.84
CA ARG A 169 25.76 -6.51 4.03
C ARG A 169 26.78 -6.52 5.16
N ALA A 170 27.59 -5.46 5.28
CA ALA A 170 28.56 -5.36 6.36
C ALA A 170 27.86 -5.25 7.72
N GLY A 171 26.81 -4.42 7.81
CA GLY A 171 25.98 -4.27 9.01
C GLY A 171 25.29 -5.57 9.41
N ARG A 172 24.65 -6.25 8.46
CA ARG A 172 23.96 -7.54 8.70
C ARG A 172 24.90 -8.63 9.20
N LYS A 173 26.16 -8.64 8.76
CA LYS A 173 27.20 -9.59 9.24
C LYS A 173 27.72 -9.26 10.64
N ALA A 174 27.58 -8.01 11.08
CA ALA A 174 28.06 -7.55 12.38
C ALA A 174 27.04 -7.74 13.51
N VAL A 175 25.80 -8.12 13.17
CA VAL A 175 24.71 -8.39 14.13
C VAL A 175 24.18 -9.81 13.94
N ASP A 176 23.77 -10.46 15.02
CA ASP A 176 23.24 -11.83 14.97
C ASP A 176 21.92 -11.85 14.17
N HIS A 177 20.99 -10.98 14.55
CA HIS A 177 19.70 -10.88 13.90
C HIS A 177 19.30 -9.41 13.64
N ILE A 178 18.55 -9.24 12.55
CA ILE A 178 17.74 -8.05 12.33
C ILE A 178 16.29 -8.51 12.21
N THR A 179 15.37 -7.70 12.70
CA THR A 179 13.93 -7.97 12.57
C THR A 179 13.29 -6.93 11.67
N PRO A 180 13.11 -7.24 10.37
CA PRO A 180 12.38 -6.39 9.45
C PRO A 180 10.94 -6.16 9.90
N TYR A 181 10.46 -4.93 9.73
CA TYR A 181 9.05 -4.59 9.96
C TYR A 181 8.45 -3.78 8.82
N ARG A 182 9.22 -3.44 7.78
CA ARG A 182 8.76 -2.75 6.59
C ARG A 182 9.67 -3.10 5.42
N LEU A 183 9.08 -3.36 4.26
CA LEU A 183 9.82 -3.72 3.06
C LEU A 183 9.11 -3.16 1.83
N ALA A 184 9.88 -2.59 0.89
CA ALA A 184 9.42 -2.35 -0.47
C ALA A 184 10.31 -3.11 -1.46
N ILE A 185 9.68 -3.87 -2.34
CA ILE A 185 10.31 -4.69 -3.37
C ILE A 185 9.74 -4.31 -4.74
N LEU A 186 10.63 -4.19 -5.72
CA LEU A 186 10.32 -3.81 -7.09
C LEU A 186 10.68 -4.97 -8.01
N TRP A 187 9.89 -5.20 -9.04
CA TRP A 187 10.24 -6.17 -10.09
C TRP A 187 10.39 -5.46 -11.43
N LYS A 188 11.14 -6.04 -12.34
CA LYS A 188 11.03 -5.69 -13.76
C LYS A 188 9.92 -6.50 -14.37
N PHE A 189 9.02 -5.84 -15.08
CA PHE A 189 7.90 -6.50 -15.74
C PHE A 189 7.76 -6.00 -17.17
N SER A 190 7.89 -6.89 -18.14
CA SER A 190 7.73 -6.54 -19.56
C SER A 190 6.26 -6.66 -19.96
N LEU A 191 5.61 -5.53 -20.23
CA LEU A 191 4.25 -5.50 -20.81
C LEU A 191 4.28 -5.82 -22.30
N SER A 192 5.35 -5.44 -22.99
CA SER A 192 5.64 -5.76 -24.39
C SER A 192 7.15 -5.74 -24.61
N GLU A 193 7.61 -6.04 -25.84
CA GLU A 193 9.03 -6.03 -26.19
C GLU A 193 9.70 -4.67 -25.92
N ASP A 194 8.96 -3.56 -26.04
CA ASP A 194 9.47 -2.19 -25.90
C ASP A 194 9.03 -1.48 -24.62
N LEU A 195 8.22 -2.12 -23.77
CA LEU A 195 7.65 -1.50 -22.58
C LEU A 195 7.91 -2.34 -21.33
N GLU A 196 8.86 -1.86 -20.51
CA GLU A 196 9.13 -2.39 -19.17
C GLU A 196 8.53 -1.46 -18.11
N THR A 197 7.87 -2.06 -17.12
CA THR A 197 7.38 -1.38 -15.91
C THR A 197 8.14 -1.88 -14.69
N GLN A 198 8.05 -1.11 -13.60
CA GLN A 198 8.64 -1.46 -12.32
C GLN A 198 7.59 -1.49 -11.21
N PRO A 199 6.64 -2.44 -11.26
CA PRO A 199 5.63 -2.57 -10.23
C PRO A 199 6.30 -2.82 -8.88
N GLU A 200 5.72 -2.23 -7.83
CA GLU A 200 6.28 -2.25 -6.49
C GLU A 200 5.24 -2.69 -5.47
N LEU A 201 5.65 -3.63 -4.62
CA LEU A 201 4.93 -3.99 -3.41
C LEU A 201 5.58 -3.29 -2.21
N LEU A 202 4.79 -2.55 -1.46
CA LEU A 202 5.16 -2.00 -0.16
C LEU A 202 4.36 -2.72 0.94
N LEU A 203 5.08 -3.25 1.92
CA LEU A 203 4.58 -3.77 3.19
C LEU A 203 4.80 -2.68 4.25
N PRO A 204 3.80 -1.83 4.55
CA PRO A 204 4.00 -0.56 5.24
C PRO A 204 4.02 -0.69 6.76
N GLY A 205 4.65 -1.73 7.32
CA GLY A 205 4.67 -1.93 8.75
C GLY A 205 5.47 -0.86 9.52
N GLN A 206 5.30 -0.86 10.83
CA GLN A 206 5.86 0.11 11.77
C GLN A 206 6.56 -0.65 12.90
N ALA A 207 7.61 -0.08 13.49
CA ALA A 207 8.38 -0.74 14.56
C ALA A 207 7.49 -1.21 15.73
N ARG A 208 6.41 -0.48 16.03
CA ARG A 208 5.41 -0.86 17.06
C ARG A 208 4.73 -2.23 16.82
N ILE A 209 4.73 -2.74 15.59
CA ILE A 209 4.19 -4.07 15.28
C ILE A 209 5.02 -5.14 15.99
N LEU A 210 6.33 -4.93 16.13
CA LEU A 210 7.24 -5.89 16.76
C LEU A 210 6.95 -6.09 18.25
N SER A 211 6.42 -5.07 18.93
CA SER A 211 6.01 -5.16 20.34
C SER A 211 4.62 -5.82 20.54
N ASN A 212 3.86 -6.08 19.47
CA ASN A 212 2.55 -6.68 19.58
C ASN A 212 2.65 -8.21 19.51
N SER A 213 1.97 -8.92 20.42
CA SER A 213 1.98 -10.39 20.48
C SER A 213 1.50 -11.10 19.20
N THR A 214 0.69 -10.43 18.38
CA THR A 214 0.13 -11.00 17.15
C THR A 214 0.77 -10.48 15.86
N GLN A 215 1.69 -9.51 15.97
CA GLN A 215 2.41 -8.88 14.86
C GLN A 215 1.57 -8.79 13.57
N LYS A 216 0.49 -8.00 13.61
CA LYS A 216 -0.47 -7.90 12.51
C LYS A 216 -0.12 -6.77 11.55
N LEU A 217 -0.03 -7.11 10.27
CA LEU A 217 -0.03 -6.17 9.14
C LEU A 217 -1.18 -6.58 8.22
N ASP A 218 -2.20 -5.74 8.09
CA ASP A 218 -3.45 -6.04 7.37
C ASP A 218 -3.61 -5.23 6.08
N GLU A 219 -2.62 -4.43 5.72
CA GLU A 219 -2.56 -3.72 4.44
C GLU A 219 -1.26 -4.01 3.70
N VAL A 220 -1.37 -4.02 2.37
CA VAL A 220 -0.26 -3.95 1.42
C VAL A 220 -0.55 -2.84 0.42
N ILE A 221 0.49 -2.24 -0.16
CA ILE A 221 0.36 -1.19 -1.15
C ILE A 221 1.05 -1.64 -2.43
N ILE A 222 0.28 -1.85 -3.48
CA ILE A 222 0.78 -2.11 -4.84
C ILE A 222 0.77 -0.79 -5.59
N ARG A 223 1.92 -0.39 -6.15
CA ARG A 223 2.08 0.88 -6.86
C ARG A 223 3.03 0.73 -8.06
N LYS A 224 3.11 1.78 -8.88
CA LYS A 224 3.92 1.81 -10.13
C LYS A 224 3.51 0.76 -11.17
N CYS A 225 2.28 0.28 -11.09
CA CYS A 225 1.68 -0.53 -12.13
C CYS A 225 1.17 0.38 -13.25
N SER A 226 1.27 -0.07 -14.50
CA SER A 226 0.68 0.60 -15.66
C SER A 226 -0.65 -0.02 -16.08
N GLY A 227 -0.95 -1.24 -15.63
CA GLY A 227 -2.14 -1.98 -16.03
C GLY A 227 -2.59 -3.01 -15.00
N LEU A 228 -3.50 -3.88 -15.42
CA LEU A 228 -3.99 -4.97 -14.58
C LEU A 228 -3.00 -6.16 -14.60
N GLU A 229 -2.22 -6.30 -15.67
CA GLU A 229 -1.25 -7.35 -15.90
C GLU A 229 -0.11 -7.30 -14.88
N ASP A 230 0.53 -6.13 -14.73
CA ASP A 230 1.62 -5.94 -13.77
C ASP A 230 1.12 -5.83 -12.32
N TYR A 231 -0.12 -5.39 -12.10
CA TYR A 231 -0.79 -5.52 -10.80
C TYR A 231 -0.99 -6.98 -10.40
N ASN A 232 -1.58 -7.78 -11.31
CA ASN A 232 -1.85 -9.20 -11.05
C ASN A 232 -0.55 -9.99 -10.85
N PHE A 233 0.51 -9.65 -11.57
CA PHE A 233 1.84 -10.20 -11.32
C PHE A 233 2.29 -10.01 -9.86
N VAL A 234 2.14 -8.80 -9.30
CA VAL A 234 2.46 -8.54 -7.89
C VAL A 234 1.52 -9.30 -6.95
N LEU A 235 0.22 -9.35 -7.26
CA LEU A 235 -0.75 -10.11 -6.49
C LEU A 235 -0.40 -11.61 -6.43
N GLU A 236 0.02 -12.20 -7.56
CA GLU A 236 0.46 -13.59 -7.63
C GLU A 236 1.70 -13.85 -6.75
N LYS A 237 2.66 -12.91 -6.72
CA LYS A 237 3.80 -12.98 -5.79
C LYS A 237 3.35 -12.94 -4.33
N ILE A 238 2.43 -12.04 -3.98
CA ILE A 238 1.85 -11.96 -2.63
C ILE A 238 1.22 -13.31 -2.24
N VAL A 239 0.36 -13.86 -3.08
CA VAL A 239 -0.35 -15.13 -2.82
C VAL A 239 0.64 -16.29 -2.69
N PHE A 240 1.62 -16.38 -3.58
CA PHE A 240 2.65 -17.42 -3.55
C PHE A 240 3.44 -17.38 -2.23
N TYR A 241 3.95 -16.20 -1.84
CA TYR A 241 4.74 -16.06 -0.62
C TYR A 241 3.89 -16.09 0.65
N LEU A 242 2.57 -15.84 0.61
CA LEU A 242 1.69 -16.05 1.77
C LEU A 242 1.45 -17.54 2.04
N ASN A 243 1.24 -18.32 0.98
CA ASN A 243 0.88 -19.72 1.07
C ASN A 243 2.08 -20.64 1.29
N ASN A 244 3.25 -20.27 0.77
CA ASN A 244 4.48 -20.99 1.05
C ASN A 244 4.94 -20.69 2.49
N ARG A 245 4.54 -21.58 3.39
CA ARG A 245 5.19 -21.74 4.69
C ARG A 245 6.55 -22.38 4.41
N GLY A 246 7.60 -21.56 4.34
CA GLY A 246 8.96 -22.05 4.53
C GLY A 246 9.10 -22.79 5.85
#